data_AF-A0A4Y9XRW4-F1
#
_entry.id   AF-A0A4Y9XRW4-F1
#
_cell.length_a   1.000
_cell.length_b   1.000
_cell.length_c   1.000
_cell.angle_alpha   90.00
_cell.angle_beta   90.00
_cell.angle_gamma   90.00
#
_symmetry.space_group_name_H-M   'P 1'
#
loop_
_entity.id
_entity.type
_entity.pdbx_description
1 polymer ?
#
loop_
_entity_poly.entity_id
_entity_poly.type
_entity_poly.pdbx_seq_one_letter_code
_entity_poly.pdbx_strand_id
1 'polypeptide(L)'
;MPFGLIIGTERANALQNTIQDELLKRGYSTDADPVMAEYITIMVINNKTTDQISSELEDLVGPDFDRSFTEWLFTEAAKGAPDAEPAQTSQTSSDTQPSIPSS
;
A
#
# COMPACT_ATOMS: atom_id res chain seq x y z
N MET A 1 -3.03 -10.32 12.72
CA MET A 1 -2.79 -8.92 12.34
C MET A 1 -2.76 -8.87 10.82
N PRO A 2 -3.75 -8.25 10.16
CA PRO A 2 -3.75 -8.13 8.71
C PRO A 2 -2.45 -7.46 8.27
N PHE A 3 -1.81 -8.06 7.26
CA PHE A 3 -0.55 -7.60 6.67
C PHE A 3 0.63 -7.45 7.64
N GLY A 4 0.54 -7.87 8.91
CA GLY A 4 1.58 -7.57 9.91
C GLY A 4 1.74 -6.07 10.22
N LEU A 5 0.67 -5.27 10.07
CA LEU A 5 0.65 -3.86 10.47
C LEU A 5 0.38 -3.72 11.98
N ILE A 6 1.17 -2.88 12.66
CA ILE A 6 0.97 -2.49 14.06
C ILE A 6 1.18 -0.98 14.14
N ILE A 7 0.23 -0.23 14.71
CA ILE A 7 0.33 1.22 14.88
C ILE A 7 1.60 1.58 15.68
N GLY A 8 2.27 2.65 15.25
CA GLY A 8 3.52 3.11 15.87
C GLY A 8 4.78 2.37 15.44
N THR A 9 4.67 1.34 14.60
CA THR A 9 5.84 0.69 13.98
C THR A 9 6.33 1.45 12.75
N GLU A 10 7.61 1.30 12.40
CA GLU A 10 8.20 1.91 11.19
C GLU A 10 7.41 1.55 9.93
N ARG A 11 6.89 0.33 9.84
CA ARG A 11 6.08 -0.13 8.71
C ARG A 11 4.73 0.56 8.61
N ALA A 12 4.03 0.74 9.74
CA ALA A 12 2.78 1.49 9.76
C ALA A 12 3.02 2.96 9.40
N ASN A 13 4.09 3.57 9.92
CA ASN A 13 4.49 4.94 9.56
C ASN A 13 4.83 5.06 8.06
N ALA A 14 5.53 4.08 7.48
CA ALA A 14 5.83 4.05 6.06
C ALA A 14 4.54 4.00 5.22
N LEU A 15 3.60 3.12 5.57
CA LEU A 15 2.30 3.03 4.90
C LEU A 15 1.50 4.33 5.05
N GLN A 16 1.50 4.95 6.25
CA GLN A 16 0.84 6.24 6.49
C GLN A 16 1.39 7.34 5.57
N ASN A 17 2.71 7.44 5.43
CA ASN A 17 3.33 8.41 4.54
C ASN A 17 2.91 8.18 3.08
N THR A 18 2.92 6.92 2.62
CA THR A 18 2.49 6.58 1.26
C THR A 18 1.00 6.87 1.03
N ILE A 19 0.15 6.57 2.01
CA ILE A 19 -1.29 6.91 1.97
C ILE A 19 -1.47 8.42 1.84
N GLN A 20 -0.75 9.22 2.63
CA GLN A 20 -0.80 10.67 2.57
C GLN A 20 -0.43 11.18 1.17
N ASP A 21 0.66 10.69 0.59
CA ASP A 21 1.08 11.08 -0.76
C ASP A 21 0.01 10.77 -1.81
N GLU A 22 -0.63 9.60 -1.72
CA GLU A 22 -1.67 9.20 -2.67
C GLU A 22 -2.99 9.99 -2.46
N LEU A 23 -3.34 10.35 -1.22
CA LEU A 23 -4.46 11.25 -0.91
C LEU A 23 -4.26 12.63 -1.56
N LEU A 24 -3.08 13.22 -1.43
CA LEU A 24 -2.74 14.51 -2.03
C LEU A 24 -2.75 14.42 -3.56
N LYS A 25 -2.14 13.36 -4.12
CA LYS A 25 -2.06 13.14 -5.56
C LYS A 25 -3.43 13.02 -6.22
N ARG A 26 -4.41 12.41 -5.53
CA ARG A 26 -5.79 12.26 -6.01
C ARG A 26 -6.67 13.47 -5.68
N GLY A 27 -6.18 14.41 -4.87
CA GLY A 27 -6.93 15.59 -4.46
C GLY A 27 -7.98 15.31 -3.39
N TYR A 28 -7.89 14.17 -2.67
CA TYR A 28 -8.80 13.84 -1.55
C TYR A 28 -8.47 14.60 -0.27
N SER A 29 -7.26 15.17 -0.19
CA SER A 29 -6.86 16.08 0.87
C SER A 29 -6.18 17.31 0.26
N THR A 30 -6.50 18.49 0.79
CA THR A 30 -5.89 19.76 0.35
C THR A 30 -4.48 19.93 0.91
N ASP A 31 -4.23 19.36 2.08
CA ASP A 31 -2.98 19.47 2.81
C ASP A 31 -2.52 18.11 3.32
N ALA A 32 -1.26 18.04 3.73
CA ALA A 32 -0.71 16.89 4.43
C ALA A 32 -1.49 16.64 5.74
N ASP A 33 -2.46 15.72 5.69
CA ASP A 33 -3.25 15.30 6.85
C ASP A 33 -2.76 13.94 7.40
N PRO A 34 -1.85 13.95 8.39
CA PRO A 34 -1.36 12.71 8.99
C PRO A 34 -2.44 11.96 9.77
N VAL A 35 -3.49 12.65 10.25
CA VAL A 35 -4.59 12.03 11.01
C VAL A 35 -5.45 11.19 10.07
N MET A 36 -5.72 11.66 8.85
CA MET A 36 -6.45 10.89 7.85
C MET A 36 -5.70 9.62 7.43
N ALA A 37 -4.38 9.72 7.22
CA ALA A 37 -3.55 8.56 6.89
C ALA A 37 -3.47 7.54 8.03
N GLU A 38 -3.36 8.00 9.28
CA GLU A 38 -3.41 7.15 10.47
C GLU A 38 -4.77 6.45 10.60
N TYR A 39 -5.87 7.18 10.40
CA TYR A 39 -7.22 6.62 10.45
C TYR A 39 -7.42 5.49 9.42
N ILE A 40 -6.99 5.69 8.17
CA ILE A 40 -7.03 4.65 7.13
C ILE A 40 -6.20 3.43 7.53
N THR A 41 -5.01 3.65 8.07
CA THR A 41 -4.12 2.57 8.52
C THR A 41 -4.75 1.77 9.66
N ILE A 42 -5.41 2.44 10.61
CA ILE A 42 -6.16 1.81 11.71
C ILE A 42 -7.31 0.95 11.15
N MET A 43 -8.03 1.43 10.13
CA MET A 43 -9.09 0.63 9.50
C MET A 43 -8.56 -0.67 8.90
N VAL A 44 -7.40 -0.63 8.23
CA VAL A 44 -6.74 -1.83 7.71
C VAL A 44 -6.33 -2.77 8.85
N ILE A 45 -5.73 -2.25 9.94
CA ILE A 45 -5.31 -3.04 11.11
C ILE A 45 -6.51 -3.70 11.80
N ASN A 46 -7.64 -3.02 11.86
CA ASN A 46 -8.90 -3.54 12.40
C ASN A 46 -9.56 -4.59 11.49
N ASN A 47 -8.87 -5.03 10.43
CA ASN A 47 -9.33 -6.08 9.53
C ASN A 47 -10.64 -5.72 8.82
N LYS A 48 -10.88 -4.41 8.60
CA LYS A 48 -11.94 -3.96 7.69
C LYS A 48 -11.60 -4.42 6.27
N THR A 49 -12.62 -4.76 5.52
CA THR A 49 -12.51 -5.15 4.10
C THR A 49 -12.41 -3.94 3.20
N THR A 50 -11.99 -4.15 1.94
CA THR A 50 -11.95 -3.12 0.90
C THR A 50 -13.28 -2.39 0.80
N ASP A 51 -14.41 -3.10 0.69
CA ASP A 51 -15.74 -2.48 0.57
C ASP A 51 -16.12 -1.61 1.77
N GLN A 52 -15.78 -2.07 2.98
CA GLN A 52 -16.05 -1.30 4.20
C GLN A 52 -15.23 -0.01 4.25
N ILE A 53 -13.95 -0.08 3.86
CA ILE A 53 -13.08 1.10 3.84
C ILE A 53 -13.51 2.05 2.72
N SER A 54 -13.86 1.54 1.53
CA SER A 54 -14.35 2.35 0.43
C SER A 54 -15.61 3.13 0.80
N SER A 55 -16.58 2.49 1.46
CA SER A 55 -17.81 3.18 1.90
C SER A 55 -17.52 4.31 2.88
N GLU A 56 -16.64 4.07 3.87
CA GLU A 56 -16.29 5.08 4.87
C GLU A 56 -15.54 6.26 4.24
N LEU A 57 -14.69 5.99 3.25
CA LEU A 57 -13.95 7.03 2.52
C LEU A 57 -14.84 7.78 1.54
N GLU A 58 -15.82 7.13 0.92
CA GLU A 58 -16.85 7.78 0.10
C GLU A 58 -17.69 8.74 0.96
N ASP A 59 -18.03 8.35 2.19
CA ASP A 59 -18.73 9.23 3.14
C ASP A 59 -17.85 10.40 3.64
N LEU A 60 -16.55 10.18 3.79
CA LEU A 60 -15.59 11.19 4.32
C LEU A 60 -15.09 12.17 3.25
N VAL A 61 -14.68 11.66 2.08
CA VAL A 61 -14.15 12.43 0.94
C VAL A 61 -15.29 12.98 0.09
N GLY A 62 -16.41 12.25 -0.01
CA GLY A 62 -17.55 12.60 -0.85
C GLY A 62 -17.52 11.93 -2.22
N PRO A 63 -18.36 12.41 -3.16
CA PRO A 63 -18.64 11.74 -4.43
C PRO A 63 -17.46 11.66 -5.41
N ASP A 64 -16.38 12.41 -5.15
CA ASP A 64 -15.15 12.37 -5.95
C ASP A 64 -14.24 11.19 -5.57
N PHE A 65 -14.59 10.43 -4.53
CA PHE A 65 -13.85 9.25 -4.10
C PHE A 65 -13.94 8.12 -5.14
N ASP A 66 -12.78 7.54 -5.48
CA ASP A 66 -12.68 6.39 -6.38
C ASP A 66 -12.19 5.15 -5.59
N ARG A 67 -12.95 4.05 -5.71
CA ARG A 67 -12.63 2.75 -5.11
C ARG A 67 -11.26 2.21 -5.52
N SER A 68 -10.72 2.64 -6.66
CA SER A 68 -9.35 2.30 -7.06
C SER A 68 -8.30 2.73 -6.03
N PHE A 69 -8.60 3.71 -5.17
CA PHE A 69 -7.75 4.06 -4.02
C PHE A 69 -7.69 2.93 -3.00
N THR A 70 -8.83 2.30 -2.67
CA THR A 70 -8.87 1.23 -1.69
C THR A 70 -8.22 -0.05 -2.22
N GLU A 71 -8.37 -0.35 -3.51
CA GLU A 71 -7.64 -1.46 -4.15
C GLU A 71 -6.12 -1.26 -4.08
N TRP A 72 -5.66 -0.04 -4.37
CA TRP A 72 -4.26 0.34 -4.22
C TRP A 72 -3.79 0.25 -2.77
N LEU A 73 -4.59 0.73 -1.81
CA LEU A 73 -4.26 0.69 -0.37
C LEU A 73 -3.95 -0.73 0.10
N PHE A 74 -4.78 -1.71 -0.26
CA PHE A 74 -4.58 -3.11 0.13
C PHE A 74 -3.38 -3.73 -0.57
N THR A 75 -3.14 -3.36 -1.83
CA THR A 75 -1.93 -3.77 -2.57
C THR A 75 -0.67 -3.23 -1.89
N GLU A 76 -0.67 -1.96 -1.50
CA GLU A 76 0.45 -1.31 -0.82
C GLU A 76 0.67 -1.92 0.58
N ALA A 77 -0.40 -2.13 1.33
CA ALA A 77 -0.35 -2.81 2.62
C ALA A 77 0.18 -4.25 2.50
N ALA A 78 -0.06 -4.94 1.38
CA ALA A 78 0.48 -6.29 1.16
C ALA A 78 1.98 -6.31 0.86
N LYS A 79 2.53 -5.32 0.14
CA LYS A 79 3.95 -5.29 -0.26
C LYS A 79 4.95 -5.43 0.89
N GLY A 80 4.64 -4.82 2.04
CA GLY A 80 5.52 -4.89 3.21
C GLY A 80 5.31 -6.11 4.09
N ALA A 81 4.32 -6.97 3.80
CA ALA A 81 3.93 -8.02 4.73
C ALA A 81 5.02 -9.12 4.77
N PRO A 82 5.40 -9.63 5.96
CA PRO A 82 6.52 -10.56 6.11
C PRO A 82 6.32 -11.95 5.44
N ASP A 83 5.12 -12.22 4.91
CA ASP A 83 4.75 -13.42 4.16
C ASP A 83 4.31 -13.12 2.71
N ALA A 84 4.51 -11.89 2.22
CA ALA A 84 4.32 -11.59 0.80
C ALA A 84 5.50 -12.18 0.02
N GLU A 85 5.40 -13.48 -0.28
CA GLU A 85 6.18 -14.11 -1.33
C GLU A 85 6.09 -13.20 -2.57
N PRO A 86 7.22 -12.70 -3.11
CA PRO A 86 7.18 -11.71 -4.16
C PRO A 86 6.48 -12.35 -5.36
N ALA A 87 5.29 -11.86 -5.72
CA ALA A 87 4.77 -12.04 -7.05
C ALA A 87 5.76 -11.33 -7.98
N GLN A 88 6.69 -12.13 -8.47
CA GLN A 88 7.77 -11.80 -9.36
C GLN A 88 7.21 -10.98 -10.53
N THR A 89 7.43 -9.67 -10.52
CA THR A 89 7.59 -8.96 -11.78
C THR A 89 8.81 -9.58 -12.43
N SER A 90 8.53 -10.47 -13.38
CA SER A 90 9.51 -11.12 -14.25
C SER A 90 10.41 -10.05 -14.87
N GLN A 91 11.63 -9.92 -14.36
CA GLN A 91 12.77 -9.55 -15.19
C GLN A 91 13.75 -10.72 -15.12
N THR A 92 13.57 -11.57 -16.12
CA THR A 92 14.47 -12.61 -16.60
C THR A 92 15.94 -12.33 -16.29
N SER A 93 16.48 -13.06 -15.33
CA SER A 93 17.90 -13.38 -15.31
C SER A 93 18.19 -14.32 -16.48
N SER A 94 18.65 -13.81 -17.60
CA SER A 94 19.37 -14.62 -18.58
C SER A 94 20.86 -14.60 -18.22
N ASP A 95 21.19 -15.56 -17.37
CA ASP A 95 22.31 -16.50 -17.47
C ASP A 95 23.77 -15.99 -17.42
N THR A 96 24.45 -16.43 -16.37
CA THR A 96 25.89 -16.36 -16.16
C THR A 96 26.60 -17.44 -17.00
N GLN A 97 27.33 -17.02 -18.04
CA GLN A 97 28.64 -17.51 -18.58
C GLN A 97 29.15 -18.92 -18.16
N PRO A 98 29.65 -19.81 -19.07
CA PRO A 98 31.09 -19.81 -19.50
C PRO A 98 31.36 -20.42 -20.91
N SER A 99 32.40 -20.06 -21.68
CA SER A 99 33.79 -20.52 -21.50
C SER A 99 34.66 -20.07 -22.68
N ILE A 100 35.89 -19.68 -22.40
CA ILE A 100 36.98 -19.49 -23.36
C ILE A 100 37.63 -20.88 -23.60
N PRO A 101 37.99 -21.27 -24.83
CA PRO A 101 39.07 -22.23 -25.03
C PRO A 101 40.32 -21.52 -25.58
N SER A 102 41.44 -21.72 -24.90
CA SER A 102 42.78 -21.50 -25.45
C SER A 102 43.14 -22.63 -26.41
N SER A 103 43.58 -22.29 -27.63
CA SER A 103 44.77 -22.83 -28.32
C SER A 103 44.97 -22.19 -29.69
#